data_AF-A0A4P9Z6R1-F1
#
_entry.id   AF-A0A4P9Z6R1-F1
#
_cell.length_a   1.000
_cell.length_b   1.000
_cell.length_c   1.000
_cell.angle_alpha   90.00
_cell.angle_beta   90.00
_cell.angle_gamma   90.00
#
_symmetry.space_group_name_H-M   'P 1'
#
loop_
_entity.id
_entity.type
_entity.pdbx_description
1 polymer ?
#
loop_
_entity_poly.entity_id
_entity_poly.type
_entity_poly.pdbx_seq_one_letter_code
_entity_poly.pdbx_strand_id
1 'polypeptide(L)'
;MSWSSYDYGGYQPEAGVVNFYQLRNTLTAHVDKSEENMEAPLVSLSIGHACIYLLGGEDRGQPPVPIYLRSGDVLVMTGASRYAYHGVPRIVENSLPDWLRVT
;
A
#
# COMPACT_ATOMS: atom_id res chain seq x y z
N MET A 1 -19.98 7.39 2.80
CA MET A 1 -18.62 7.42 2.21
C MET A 1 -18.73 8.09 0.87
N SER A 2 -18.23 9.32 0.75
CA SER A 2 -18.22 10.08 -0.51
C SER A 2 -16.99 9.63 -1.29
N TRP A 3 -17.18 8.91 -2.39
CA TRP A 3 -16.08 8.65 -3.33
C TRP A 3 -15.63 10.01 -3.89
N SER A 4 -14.35 10.31 -3.80
CA SER A 4 -13.76 11.56 -4.32
C SER A 4 -14.13 11.76 -5.79
N SER A 5 -14.43 13.00 -6.18
CA SER A 5 -14.80 13.43 -7.54
C SER A 5 -13.65 13.38 -8.55
N TYR A 6 -12.65 12.53 -8.32
CA TYR A 6 -11.51 12.40 -9.22
C TYR A 6 -11.97 11.76 -10.54
N ASP A 7 -11.56 12.31 -11.67
CA ASP A 7 -11.85 11.72 -12.98
C ASP A 7 -10.96 10.50 -13.20
N TYR A 8 -11.45 9.33 -12.78
CA TYR A 8 -10.74 8.06 -12.94
C TYR A 8 -10.56 7.64 -14.40
N GLY A 9 -11.38 8.15 -15.34
CA GLY A 9 -11.22 7.89 -16.76
C GLY A 9 -9.98 8.56 -17.35
N GLY A 10 -9.53 9.65 -16.73
CA GLY A 10 -8.32 10.39 -17.08
C GLY A 10 -7.08 10.03 -16.25
N TYR A 11 -7.14 9.01 -15.37
CA TYR A 11 -5.99 8.65 -14.54
C TYR A 11 -4.81 8.14 -15.39
N GLN A 12 -3.67 8.81 -15.27
CA GLN A 12 -2.42 8.43 -15.95
C GLN A 12 -1.30 8.32 -14.91
N PRO A 13 -0.89 7.10 -14.50
CA PRO A 13 0.24 6.92 -13.60
C PRO A 13 1.56 7.22 -14.33
N GLU A 14 2.32 8.19 -13.84
CA GLU A 14 3.56 8.66 -14.47
C GLU A 14 4.82 8.15 -13.74
N ALA A 15 4.67 7.70 -12.50
CA ALA A 15 5.75 7.20 -11.66
C ALA A 15 5.36 5.90 -10.96
N GLY A 16 6.35 5.05 -10.72
CA GLY A 16 6.18 3.80 -9.99
C GLY A 16 7.40 3.47 -9.15
N VAL A 17 7.15 2.88 -7.98
CA VAL A 17 8.18 2.39 -7.06
C VAL A 17 8.00 0.90 -6.89
N VAL A 18 9.09 0.15 -7.04
CA VAL A 18 9.10 -1.30 -6.79
C VAL A 18 9.89 -1.58 -5.54
N ASN A 19 9.21 -2.04 -4.50
CA ASN A 19 9.83 -2.39 -3.22
C ASN A 19 10.01 -3.91 -3.12
N PHE A 20 11.25 -4.36 -2.91
CA PHE A 20 11.58 -5.77 -2.67
C PHE A 20 11.79 -6.01 -1.18
N TYR A 21 11.01 -6.93 -0.61
CA TYR A 21 11.09 -7.27 0.81
C TYR A 21 11.50 -8.73 1.01
N GLN A 22 12.56 -8.95 1.77
CA GLN A 22 12.84 -10.21 2.44
C GLN A 22 11.99 -10.33 3.72
N LEU A 23 11.92 -11.54 4.29
CA LEU A 23 11.07 -11.85 5.45
C LEU A 23 11.29 -10.94 6.68
N ARG A 24 12.49 -10.38 6.84
CA ARG A 24 12.86 -9.49 7.96
C ARG A 24 12.87 -8.01 7.60
N ASN A 25 12.56 -7.66 6.35
CA ASN A 25 12.47 -6.25 5.97
C ASN A 25 11.18 -5.63 6.48
N THR A 26 11.23 -4.33 6.71
CA THR A 26 10.12 -3.53 7.19
C THR A 26 10.11 -2.19 6.47
N LEU A 27 8.93 -1.63 6.28
CA LEU A 27 8.75 -0.24 5.86
C LEU A 27 8.19 0.55 7.04
N THR A 28 8.93 1.55 7.51
CA THR A 28 8.53 2.41 8.63
C THR A 28 7.32 3.27 8.26
N ALA A 29 6.57 3.72 9.27
CA ALA A 29 5.41 4.57 9.03
C ALA A 29 5.81 5.90 8.36
N HIS A 30 5.27 6.17 7.18
CA HIS A 30 5.49 7.37 6.36
C HIS A 30 4.20 7.75 5.60
N VAL A 31 4.24 8.87 4.91
CA VAL A 31 3.19 9.30 3.97
C VAL A 31 3.89 9.58 2.64
N ASP A 32 3.33 9.07 1.55
CA ASP A 32 3.81 9.37 0.20
C ASP A 32 3.36 10.79 -0.18
N LYS A 33 4.30 11.73 -0.13
CA LYS A 33 4.07 13.17 -0.39
C LYS A 33 5.01 13.71 -1.46
N SER A 34 5.45 12.85 -2.37
CA SER A 34 6.45 13.22 -3.38
C SER A 34 5.79 13.82 -4.62
N GLU A 35 4.51 13.50 -4.86
CA GLU A 35 3.76 13.95 -6.03
C GLU A 35 3.18 15.36 -5.83
N GLU A 36 3.22 16.18 -6.89
CA GLU A 36 2.56 17.49 -6.89
C GLU A 36 1.03 17.37 -6.80
N ASN A 37 0.46 16.36 -7.47
CA ASN A 37 -0.97 16.06 -7.43
C ASN A 37 -1.29 14.94 -6.43
N MET A 38 -1.68 15.35 -5.23
CA MET A 38 -2.10 14.44 -4.16
C MET A 38 -3.56 13.96 -4.27
N GLU A 39 -4.35 14.48 -5.22
CA GLU A 39 -5.75 14.07 -5.45
C GLU A 39 -5.85 12.80 -6.30
N ALA A 40 -4.85 12.53 -7.14
CA ALA A 40 -4.79 11.31 -7.94
C ALA A 40 -4.82 10.05 -7.05
N PRO A 41 -5.31 8.89 -7.53
CA PRO A 41 -5.16 7.66 -6.78
C PRO A 41 -3.71 7.20 -6.72
N LEU A 42 -3.33 6.62 -5.59
CA LEU A 42 -2.11 5.81 -5.46
C LEU A 42 -2.52 4.33 -5.44
N VAL A 43 -1.96 3.55 -6.37
CA VAL A 43 -2.28 2.14 -6.54
C VAL A 43 -1.06 1.31 -6.15
N SER A 44 -1.24 0.40 -5.19
CA SER A 44 -0.21 -0.52 -4.71
C SER A 44 -0.62 -1.96 -5.00
N LEU A 45 0.30 -2.75 -5.56
CA LEU A 45 0.10 -4.17 -5.85
C LEU A 45 1.03 -5.00 -4.96
N SER A 46 0.50 -6.05 -4.35
CA SER A 46 1.28 -6.99 -3.54
C SER A 46 1.50 -8.30 -4.29
N ILE A 47 2.76 -8.76 -4.38
CA ILE A 47 3.13 -10.01 -5.06
C ILE A 47 4.12 -10.78 -4.20
N GLY A 48 3.91 -12.09 -4.02
CA GLY A 48 4.81 -12.96 -3.27
C GLY A 48 4.28 -13.34 -1.89
N HIS A 49 5.13 -13.27 -0.86
CA HIS A 49 4.69 -13.49 0.51
C HIS A 49 3.66 -12.42 0.92
N ALA A 50 2.64 -12.84 1.68
CA ALA A 50 1.71 -11.91 2.29
C ALA A 50 2.41 -10.98 3.30
N CYS A 51 1.84 -9.81 3.54
CA CYS A 51 2.34 -8.86 4.53
C CYS A 51 1.21 -8.30 5.41
N ILE A 52 1.61 -7.76 6.56
CA ILE A 52 0.75 -6.86 7.33
C ILE A 52 1.07 -5.44 6.88
N TYR A 53 0.08 -4.78 6.31
CA TYR A 53 0.09 -3.36 6.02
C TYR A 53 -0.66 -2.62 7.13
N LEU A 54 -0.11 -1.53 7.63
CA LEU A 54 -0.75 -0.70 8.64
C LEU A 54 -1.22 0.60 7.99
N LEU A 55 -2.53 0.87 8.06
CA LEU A 55 -3.13 2.15 7.64
C LEU A 55 -3.49 2.98 8.87
N GLY A 56 -2.78 4.07 9.08
CA GLY A 56 -3.02 5.04 10.15
C GLY A 56 -3.97 6.17 9.75
N GLY A 57 -3.92 7.26 10.52
CA GLY A 57 -4.58 8.52 10.21
C GLY A 57 -3.63 9.55 9.61
N GLU A 58 -4.09 10.80 9.48
CA GLU A 58 -3.27 11.93 9.02
C GLU A 58 -2.14 12.30 10.00
N ASP A 59 -2.26 11.89 11.26
CA ASP A 59 -1.24 12.00 12.31
C ASP A 59 -0.89 10.63 12.92
N ARG A 60 0.19 10.61 13.72
CA ARG A 60 0.72 9.39 14.36
C ARG A 60 0.01 9.01 15.67
N GLY A 61 -0.96 9.80 16.13
CA GLY A 61 -1.66 9.60 17.40
C GLY A 61 -2.78 8.56 17.31
N GLN A 62 -3.26 8.26 16.11
CA GLN A 62 -4.33 7.29 15.90
C GLN A 62 -3.77 5.86 15.74
N PRO A 63 -4.32 4.85 16.44
CA PRO A 63 -3.95 3.45 16.22
C PRO A 63 -4.21 3.03 14.78
N PRO A 64 -3.24 2.42 14.08
CA PRO A 64 -3.43 2.02 12.70
C PRO A 64 -4.32 0.77 12.59
N VAL A 65 -5.04 0.69 11.49
CA VAL A 65 -5.80 -0.49 11.09
C VAL A 65 -4.87 -1.47 10.37
N PRO A 66 -4.72 -2.72 10.85
CA PRO A 66 -3.96 -3.73 10.16
C PRO A 66 -4.77 -4.34 9.00
N ILE A 67 -4.13 -4.43 7.85
CA ILE A 67 -4.66 -5.02 6.62
C ILE A 67 -3.72 -6.15 6.20
N TYR A 68 -4.28 -7.34 5.97
CA TYR A 68 -3.51 -8.51 5.52
C TYR A 68 -3.51 -8.56 3.99
N LEU A 69 -2.41 -8.18 3.35
CA LEU A 69 -2.28 -8.18 1.90
C LEU A 69 -1.61 -9.48 1.44
N ARG A 70 -2.28 -10.21 0.56
CA ARG A 70 -1.80 -11.44 -0.09
C ARG A 70 -1.24 -11.12 -1.47
N SER A 71 -0.54 -12.10 -2.04
CA SER A 71 -0.16 -12.02 -3.45
C SER A 71 -1.38 -11.88 -4.34
N GLY A 72 -1.36 -10.86 -5.21
CA GLY A 72 -2.46 -10.49 -6.09
C GLY A 72 -3.39 -9.41 -5.54
N ASP A 73 -3.29 -9.06 -4.25
CA ASP A 73 -4.11 -7.99 -3.68
C ASP A 73 -3.65 -6.62 -4.21
N VAL A 74 -4.64 -5.74 -4.43
CA VAL A 74 -4.44 -4.35 -4.86
C VAL A 74 -5.04 -3.42 -3.82
N LEU A 75 -4.25 -2.47 -3.34
CA LEU A 75 -4.69 -1.38 -2.47
C LEU A 75 -4.75 -0.09 -3.29
N VAL A 76 -5.90 0.58 -3.28
CA VAL A 76 -6.09 1.88 -3.94
C VAL A 76 -6.36 2.93 -2.88
N MET A 77 -5.48 3.92 -2.77
CA MET A 77 -5.59 5.03 -1.82
C MET A 77 -6.07 6.28 -2.54
N THR A 78 -7.20 6.82 -2.11
CA THR A 78 -7.84 8.04 -2.64
C THR A 78 -8.26 8.97 -1.49
N GLY A 79 -8.46 10.26 -1.80
CA GLY A 79 -8.93 11.26 -0.84
C GLY A 79 -8.10 11.26 0.44
N ALA A 80 -8.75 11.25 1.61
CA ALA A 80 -8.09 11.31 2.91
C ALA A 80 -7.04 10.19 3.12
N SER A 81 -7.22 9.02 2.52
CA SER A 81 -6.24 7.92 2.65
C SER A 81 -4.91 8.23 1.98
N ARG A 82 -4.84 9.11 0.96
CA ARG A 82 -3.57 9.57 0.36
C ARG A 82 -2.66 10.29 1.37
N TYR A 83 -3.25 10.85 2.42
CA TYR A 83 -2.55 11.61 3.46
C TYR A 83 -2.27 10.78 4.71
N ALA A 84 -2.74 9.52 4.75
CA ALA A 84 -2.61 8.66 5.91
C ALA A 84 -1.19 8.10 6.06
N TYR A 85 -0.70 8.10 7.31
CA TYR A 85 0.51 7.37 7.66
C TYR A 85 0.32 5.88 7.40
N HIS A 86 1.30 5.24 6.79
CA HIS A 86 1.24 3.82 6.54
C HIS A 86 2.62 3.18 6.47
N GLY A 87 2.65 1.85 6.57
CA GLY A 87 3.89 1.08 6.51
C GLY A 87 3.63 -0.42 6.51
N VAL A 88 4.73 -1.17 6.40
CA VAL A 88 4.72 -2.64 6.33
C VAL A 88 5.62 -3.15 7.45
N PRO A 89 5.09 -3.36 8.68
CA PRO A 89 5.90 -3.83 9.80
C PRO A 89 6.33 -5.30 9.67
N ARG A 90 5.66 -6.10 8.83
CA ARG A 90 5.90 -7.54 8.80
C ARG A 90 5.56 -8.17 7.46
N ILE A 91 6.52 -8.92 6.93
CA ILE A 91 6.27 -9.95 5.93
C ILE A 91 5.93 -11.27 6.65
N VAL A 92 4.92 -11.97 6.16
CA VAL A 92 4.41 -13.20 6.78
C VAL A 92 5.14 -14.39 6.16
N GLU A 93 5.96 -15.06 6.95
CA GLU A 93 6.67 -16.27 6.52
C GLU A 93 5.70 -17.40 6.15
N ASN A 94 6.13 -18.30 5.25
CA ASN A 94 5.36 -19.47 4.78
C ASN A 94 4.02 -19.13 4.10
N SER A 95 3.83 -17.90 3.65
CA SER A 95 2.62 -17.45 2.96
C SER A 95 2.74 -17.34 1.44
N LEU A 96 3.89 -17.73 0.85
CA LEU A 96 4.09 -17.67 -0.60
C LEU A 96 3.14 -18.68 -1.28
N PRO A 97 2.27 -18.23 -2.20
CA PRO A 97 1.37 -19.13 -2.91
C PRO A 97 2.13 -20.15 -3.75
N ASP A 98 1.59 -21.36 -3.86
CA ASP A 98 2.24 -22.47 -4.59
C ASP A 98 2.53 -22.11 -6.06
N TRP A 99 1.66 -21.33 -6.70
CA TRP A 99 1.80 -20.90 -8.10
C TRP A 99 2.91 -19.86 -8.33
N LEU A 100 3.50 -19.29 -7.27
CA LEU A 100 4.70 -18.45 -7.34
C LEU A 100 5.97 -19.19 -6.93
N ARG A 101 5.88 -20.45 -6.51
CA ARG A 101 7.06 -21.23 -6.17
C ARG A 101 7.77 -21.62 -7.46
N VAL A 102 9.00 -21.11 -7.61
CA VAL A 102 9.89 -21.60 -8.66
C VAL A 102 10.40 -22.96 -8.20
N THR A 103 10.00 -24.00 -8.93
CA THR A 103 10.49 -25.38 -8.77
C THR A 103 11.83 -25.57 -9.43
#